data_AF-A0ABD3KG72-F1
#
_entry.id   AF-A0ABD3KG72-F1
#
_cell.length_a   1.000
_cell.length_b   1.000
_cell.length_c   1.000
_cell.angle_alpha   90.00
_cell.angle_beta   90.00
_cell.angle_gamma   90.00
#
_symmetry.space_group_name_H-M   'P 1'
#
loop_
_entity.id
_entity.type
_entity.pdbx_description
1 polymer ?
#
loop_
_entity_poly.entity_id
_entity_poly.type
_entity_poly.pdbx_seq_one_letter_code
_entity_poly.pdbx_strand_id
1 'polypeptide(L)' 'MASDSPNSDRKIVVHLRATGDAPILKQAKFKISGAEKFAKVIDFLCRQLHRETLFVYVNSAFSPNPDELVNDLYEAKFWL' A
#
# COMPACT_ATOMS: atom_id res chain seq x y z
N MET A 1 -5.68 -1.35 -31.68
CA MET A 1 -5.72 -0.42 -30.53
C MET A 1 -5.02 -1.12 -29.38
N ALA A 2 -3.71 -0.95 -29.27
CA ALA A 2 -2.93 -1.45 -28.14
C ALA A 2 -2.85 -0.31 -27.12
N SER A 3 -3.58 -0.43 -26.01
CA SER A 3 -3.47 0.46 -24.87
C SER A 3 -2.21 0.10 -24.10
N ASP A 4 -1.06 0.53 -24.60
CA ASP A 4 0.16 0.69 -23.81
C ASP A 4 -0.13 1.73 -22.72
N SER A 5 -0.48 1.25 -21.53
CA SER A 5 -0.52 2.09 -20.33
C SER A 5 0.81 1.89 -19.61
N PRO A 6 1.78 2.81 -19.72
CA PRO A 6 3.16 2.60 -19.27
C PRO A 6 3.36 2.56 -17.73
N ASN A 7 2.29 2.38 -16.95
CA ASN A 7 2.35 2.44 -15.48
C ASN A 7 2.15 1.08 -14.79
N SER A 8 1.78 0.03 -15.52
CA SER A 8 1.48 -1.28 -14.94
C SER A 8 2.71 -2.04 -14.41
N ASP A 9 3.90 -1.74 -14.93
CA ASP A 9 5.17 -2.38 -14.54
C ASP A 9 5.94 -1.61 -13.45
N ARG A 10 5.42 -0.46 -13.00
CA ARG A 10 6.10 0.35 -11.99
C ARG A 10 6.04 -0.34 -10.65
N LYS A 11 7.21 -0.79 -10.16
CA LYS A 11 7.34 -1.34 -8.79
C LYS A 11 7.47 -0.20 -7.80
N ILE A 12 6.52 -0.13 -6.88
CA ILE A 12 6.44 0.90 -5.84
C ILE A 12 7.05 0.34 -4.56
N VAL A 13 7.92 1.12 -3.94
CA VAL A 13 8.50 0.80 -2.63
C VAL A 13 7.56 1.33 -1.55
N VAL A 14 6.97 0.42 -0.78
CA VAL A 14 6.10 0.76 0.34
C VAL A 14 6.90 0.67 1.63
N HIS A 15 6.87 1.74 2.43
CA HIS A 15 7.47 1.80 3.75
C HIS A 15 6.35 1.79 4.80
N LEU A 16 6.29 0.70 5.54
CA LEU A 16 5.36 0.48 6.63
C LEU A 16 5.91 1.13 7.91
N ARG A 17 5.06 1.85 8.63
CA ARG A 17 5.38 2.43 9.93
C ARG A 17 4.36 1.96 10.94
N ALA A 18 4.83 1.23 11.95
CA ALA A 18 4.00 0.91 13.10
C ALA A 18 3.58 2.21 13.80
N THR A 19 2.29 2.30 14.16
CA THR A 19 1.71 3.47 14.83
C THR A 19 0.94 2.99 16.05
N GLY A 20 1.10 3.70 17.19
CA GLY A 20 0.50 3.30 18.47
C GLY A 20 1.07 1.96 18.96
N ASP A 21 0.19 1.10 19.46
CA ASP A 21 0.52 -0.24 19.97
C ASP A 21 0.57 -1.32 18.86
N ALA A 22 0.72 -0.92 17.60
CA ALA A 22 0.88 -1.85 16.50
C ALA A 22 2.25 -2.57 16.58
N PRO A 23 2.33 -3.89 16.38
CA PRO A 23 3.61 -4.60 16.40
C PRO A 23 4.54 -4.12 15.28
N ILE A 24 5.83 -4.00 15.60
CA ILE A 24 6.86 -3.60 14.63
C ILE A 24 7.18 -4.80 13.73
N LEU A 25 7.00 -4.64 12.42
CA LEU A 25 7.36 -5.65 11.43
C LEU A 25 8.88 -5.75 11.29
N LYS A 26 9.41 -6.98 11.25
CA LYS A 26 10.84 -7.24 10.98
C LYS A 26 11.32 -6.62 9.67
N GLN A 27 10.47 -6.65 8.64
CA GLN A 27 10.74 -6.04 7.35
C GLN A 27 9.68 -4.98 7.04
N ALA A 28 10.00 -3.73 7.38
CA ALA A 28 9.10 -2.60 7.20
C ALA A 28 9.07 -2.06 5.75
N LYS A 29 9.96 -2.53 4.86
CA LYS A 29 10.04 -2.09 3.47
C LYS A 29 9.85 -3.26 2.53
N PHE A 30 8.91 -3.14 1.61
CA PHE A 30 8.67 -4.12 0.57
C PHE A 30 8.35 -3.44 -0.76
N LYS A 31 8.44 -4.21 -1.85
CA LYS A 31 8.10 -3.74 -3.20
C LYS A 31 6.82 -4.43 -3.64
N ILE A 32 5.90 -3.66 -4.22
CA ILE A 32 4.66 -4.16 -4.82
C ILE A 32 4.51 -3.57 -6.21
N SER A 33 3.83 -4.29 -7.11
CA SER A 33 3.47 -3.73 -8.41
C SER A 33 2.42 -2.63 -8.22
N GLY A 34 2.57 -1.51 -8.92
CA GLY A 34 1.61 -0.42 -8.91
C GLY A 34 0.24 -0.81 -9.47
N ALA A 35 0.17 -1.85 -10.31
CA ALA A 35 -1.08 -2.41 -10.84
C ALA A 35 -1.85 -3.26 -9.82
N GLU A 36 -1.30 -3.50 -8.64
CA GLU A 36 -1.99 -4.24 -7.58
C GLU A 36 -2.91 -3.32 -6.79
N LYS A 37 -3.99 -3.90 -6.27
CA LYS A 37 -4.93 -3.22 -5.38
C LYS A 37 -4.35 -3.06 -3.98
N PHE A 38 -4.75 -1.98 -3.29
CA PHE A 38 -4.35 -1.73 -1.91
C PHE A 38 -4.87 -2.80 -0.94
N ALA A 39 -6.00 -3.45 -1.24
CA ALA A 39 -6.51 -4.61 -0.50
C ALA A 39 -5.45 -5.70 -0.28
N LYS A 40 -4.56 -5.92 -1.25
CA LYS A 40 -3.48 -6.90 -1.14
C LYS A 40 -2.45 -6.53 -0.08
N VAL A 41 -2.19 -5.23 0.11
CA VAL A 41 -1.33 -4.71 1.17
C VAL A 41 -1.98 -4.93 2.54
N ILE A 42 -3.29 -4.67 2.65
CA ILE A 42 -4.04 -4.87 3.89
C ILE A 42 -4.04 -6.36 4.28
N ASP A 43 -4.38 -7.26 3.36
CA ASP A 43 -4.38 -8.71 3.61
C ASP A 43 -2.97 -9.21 3.99
N PHE A 44 -1.93 -8.71 3.31
CA PHE A 44 -0.54 -9.01 3.68
C PHE A 44 -0.24 -8.61 5.13
N LEU A 45 -0.63 -7.40 5.55
CA LEU A 45 -0.41 -6.92 6.90
C LEU A 45 -1.21 -7.72 7.94
N CYS A 46 -2.47 -8.05 7.66
CA CYS A 46 -3.32 -8.85 8.54
C CYS A 46 -2.68 -10.22 8.82
N ARG A 47 -2.14 -10.86 7.78
CA ARG A 47 -1.42 -12.14 7.90
C ARG A 47 -0.10 -12.01 8.67
N GLN A 48 0.69 -10.97 8.40
CA GLN A 48 1.97 -10.76 9.08
C GLN A 48 1.79 -10.45 10.57
N LEU A 49 0.76 -9.67 10.92
CA LEU A 49 0.50 -9.23 12.29
C LEU A 49 -0.45 -10.18 13.05
N HIS A 50 -0.97 -11.22 12.39
CA HIS A 50 -1.99 -12.13 12.93
C HIS A 50 -3.18 -11.36 13.54
N ARG A 51 -3.68 -10.37 12.80
CA ARG A 51 -4.76 -9.46 13.21
C ARG A 51 -5.87 -9.50 12.16
N GLU A 52 -7.11 -9.61 12.61
CA GLU A 52 -8.28 -9.64 11.72
C GLU A 52 -8.64 -8.25 11.19
N THR A 53 -8.46 -7.22 12.02
CA THR A 53 -8.77 -5.82 11.68
C THR A 53 -7.53 -4.95 11.84
N LEU A 54 -7.17 -4.23 10.78
CA LEU A 54 -6.07 -3.28 10.77
C LEU A 54 -6.51 -1.98 10.11
N PHE A 55 -6.19 -0.86 10.76
CA PHE A 55 -6.34 0.46 10.15
C PHE A 55 -5.02 0.85 9.51
N VAL A 56 -5.03 1.04 8.19
CA VAL A 56 -3.85 1.37 7.42
C VAL A 56 -4.00 2.78 6.87
N TYR A 57 -3.00 3.61 7.15
CA TYR A 57 -2.97 5.00 6.70
C TYR A 57 -1.81 5.23 5.74
N VAL A 58 -2.07 6.00 4.70
CA VAL A 58 -1.04 6.53 3.81
C VAL A 58 -0.65 7.91 4.33
N ASN A 59 0.65 8.11 4.56
CA ASN A 59 1.22 9.35 5.12
C ASN A 59 0.71 9.79 6.50
N SER A 60 0.09 8.91 7.28
CA SER A 60 -0.65 9.33 8.48
C SER A 60 -1.72 10.40 8.21
N ALA A 61 -2.20 10.51 6.97
CA ALA A 61 -3.15 11.53 6.55
C ALA A 61 -4.54 10.94 6.26
N PHE A 62 -4.61 9.85 5.49
CA PHE A 62 -5.88 9.24 5.09
C PHE A 62 -5.79 7.72 4.97
N SER A 63 -6.95 7.06 5.05
CA SER A 63 -7.10 5.63 4.78
C SER A 63 -7.61 5.46 3.35
N PRO A 64 -6.81 4.91 2.43
CA PRO A 64 -7.22 4.71 1.04
C PRO A 64 -8.31 3.63 0.90
N ASN A 65 -9.01 3.63 -0.23
CA ASN A 65 -9.98 2.58 -0.54
C ASN A 65 -9.24 1.28 -0.90
N PRO A 66 -9.61 0.11 -0.34
CA PRO A 66 -8.99 -1.18 -0.69
C PRO A 66 -9.00 -1.50 -2.19
N ASP A 67 -9.97 -0.97 -2.95
CA ASP A 67 -10.06 -1.19 -4.40
C ASP A 67 -9.16 -0.27 -5.24
N GLU A 68 -8.56 0.77 -4.64
CA GLU A 68 -7.63 1.65 -5.35
C GLU A 68 -6.32 0.94 -5.68
N LEU A 69 -5.73 1.32 -6.81
CA LEU A 69 -4.42 0.82 -7.22
C LEU A 69 -3.34 1.50 -6.40
N VAL A 70 -2.30 0.74 -6.04
CA VAL A 70 -1.15 1.30 -5.31
C VAL A 70 -0.46 2.41 -6.13
N ASN A 71 -0.52 2.32 -7.45
CA ASN A 71 -0.01 3.38 -8.33
C ASN A 71 -0.77 4.69 -8.20
N ASP A 72 -2.10 4.64 -8.20
CA ASP A 72 -2.93 5.84 -8.07
C ASP A 72 -2.69 6.52 -6.72
N LEU A 73 -2.54 5.72 -5.66
CA LEU A 73 -2.18 6.20 -4.31
C LEU A 73 -0.78 6.84 -4.24
N TYR A 74 0.15 6.34 -5.06
CA TYR A 74 1.49 6.88 -5.15
C TYR A 74 1.51 8.20 -5.93
N GLU A 75 0.72 8.32 -7.00
CA GLU A 75 0.62 9.54 -7.81
C GLU A 75 -0.22 10.63 -7.16
N ALA A 76 -1.29 10.27 -6.42
CA ALA A 76 -2.11 11.21 -5.66
C ALA A 76 -1.29 12.07 -4.68
N LYS A 77 -0.10 11.60 -4.30
CA LYS A 77 0.83 12.30 -3.41
C LYS A 77 1.72 13.35 -4.06
N PHE A 78 1.71 13.54 -5.38
CA PHE A 78 2.58 14.54 -6.01
C PHE A 78 2.10 16.00 -5.82
N TRP A 79 0.98 16.22 -5.12
CA TRP A 79 0.36 17.54 -4.92
C TRP A 79 0.18 17.97 -3.44
N LEU A 80 0.72 17.22 -2.47
CA LEU A 80 0.68 17.57 -1.04
C LEU A 80 2.08 17.60 -0.41
#